data_AF-A0A3M4M1Y3-F1
#
_entry.id   AF-A0A3M4M1Y3-F1
#
_cell.length_a   1.000
_cell.length_b   1.000
_cell.length_c   1.000
_cell.angle_alpha   90.00
_cell.angle_beta   90.00
_cell.angle_gamma   90.00
#
_symmetry.space_group_name_H-M   'P 1'
#
loop_
_entity.id
_entity.type
_entity.pdbx_description
1 polymer ?
#
loop_
_entity_poly.entity_id
_entity_poly.type
_entity_poly.pdbx_seq_one_letter_code
_entity_poly.pdbx_strand_id
1 'polypeptide(L)'
;MFSKSDLQRVLETAFLPSRCECLIAANDSFSVKLINPESGDIELYVTGMPLSDLATSRSIARLVLSLKEQRDLMRQMDLSMKRLA
;
A
#
# COMPACT_ATOMS: atom_id res chain seq x y z
N MET A 1 21.48 1.69 -1.03
CA MET A 1 20.19 2.05 -1.67
C MET A 1 19.45 0.77 -1.99
N PHE A 2 18.18 0.66 -1.62
CA PHE A 2 17.35 -0.45 -2.11
C PHE A 2 17.14 -0.27 -3.61
N SER A 3 17.20 -1.35 -4.38
CA SER A 3 16.81 -1.29 -5.79
C SER A 3 15.29 -1.10 -5.88
N LYS A 4 14.81 -0.54 -7.00
CA LYS A 4 13.37 -0.36 -7.27
C LYS A 4 12.60 -1.68 -7.09
N SER A 5 13.17 -2.78 -7.59
CA SER A 5 12.63 -4.14 -7.46
C SER A 5 12.65 -4.70 -6.03
N ASP A 6 13.68 -4.40 -5.23
CA ASP A 6 13.70 -4.86 -3.83
C ASP A 6 12.63 -4.15 -3.01
N LEU A 7 12.44 -2.85 -3.28
CA LEU A 7 11.41 -2.07 -2.61
C LEU A 7 10.01 -2.59 -2.93
N GLN A 8 9.73 -2.87 -4.21
CA GLN A 8 8.48 -3.50 -4.65
C GLN A 8 8.28 -4.83 -3.92
N ARG A 9 9.29 -5.72 -3.92
CA ARG A 9 9.18 -7.02 -3.25
C ARG A 9 8.91 -6.90 -1.75
N VAL A 10 9.60 -5.98 -1.05
CA VAL A 10 9.40 -5.76 0.39
C VAL A 10 7.99 -5.26 0.67
N LEU A 11 7.48 -4.32 -0.13
CA LEU A 11 6.13 -3.80 0.03
C LEU A 11 5.09 -4.88 -0.30
N GLU A 12 5.22 -5.55 -1.44
CA GLU A 12 4.33 -6.62 -1.87
C GLU A 12 4.20 -7.74 -0.84
N THR A 13 5.33 -8.15 -0.25
CA THR A 13 5.34 -9.17 0.82
C THR A 13 4.79 -8.65 2.14
N ALA A 14 4.98 -7.37 2.45
CA ALA A 14 4.49 -6.78 3.69
C ALA A 14 2.95 -6.68 3.75
N PHE A 15 2.27 -6.61 2.61
CA PHE A 15 0.80 -6.49 2.54
C PHE A 15 0.05 -7.82 2.42
N LEU A 16 0.75 -8.96 2.38
CA LEU A 16 0.10 -10.27 2.38
C LEU A 16 -0.85 -10.45 3.57
N PRO A 17 -2.01 -11.10 3.39
CA PRO A 17 -2.47 -11.79 2.17
C PRO A 17 -3.10 -10.88 1.09
N SER A 18 -3.25 -9.58 1.33
CA SER A 18 -3.79 -8.66 0.32
C SER A 18 -2.84 -8.54 -0.88
N ARG A 19 -3.40 -8.43 -2.09
CA ARG A 19 -2.59 -8.18 -3.29
C ARG A 19 -2.15 -6.72 -3.27
N CYS A 20 -0.85 -6.49 -3.31
CA CYS A 20 -0.28 -5.16 -3.44
C CYS A 20 0.39 -5.04 -4.79
N GLU A 21 0.10 -3.98 -5.53
CA GLU A 21 0.80 -3.61 -6.76
C GLU A 21 1.56 -2.31 -6.50
N CYS A 22 2.88 -2.39 -6.60
CA CYS A 22 3.77 -1.26 -6.40
C CYS A 22 4.29 -0.78 -7.75
N LEU A 23 4.07 0.49 -8.08
CA LEU A 23 4.47 1.08 -9.36
C LEU A 23 5.40 2.26 -9.11
N ILE A 24 6.61 2.16 -9.64
CA ILE A 24 7.61 3.22 -9.57
C ILE A 24 7.68 3.89 -10.93
N ALA A 25 7.24 5.13 -11.02
CA ALA A 25 7.27 5.91 -12.25
C ALA A 25 8.67 6.49 -12.53
N ALA A 26 8.89 6.91 -13.77
CA ALA A 26 10.17 7.46 -14.24
C ALA A 26 10.54 8.81 -13.59
N ASN A 27 9.56 9.51 -13.01
CA ASN A 27 9.75 10.74 -12.24
C ASN A 27 10.06 10.49 -10.76
N ASP A 28 10.49 9.28 -10.40
CA ASP A 28 10.74 8.84 -9.02
C ASP A 28 9.53 9.03 -8.08
N SER A 29 8.33 9.00 -8.65
CA SER A 29 7.09 8.85 -7.89
C SER A 29 6.75 7.38 -7.70
N PHE A 30 6.23 7.10 -6.51
CA PHE A 30 5.83 5.80 -6.04
C PHE A 30 4.33 5.76 -5.85
N SER A 31 3.74 4.69 -6.39
CA SER A 31 2.32 4.40 -6.30
C SER A 31 2.13 3.01 -5.74
N VAL A 32 1.16 2.87 -4.84
CA VAL A 32 0.78 1.61 -4.22
C VAL A 32 -0.71 1.39 -4.41
N LYS A 33 -1.07 0.18 -4.81
CA LYS A 33 -2.46 -0.25 -4.94
C LYS A 33 -2.66 -1.51 -4.13
N LEU A 34 -3.56 -1.47 -3.16
CA LEU A 34 -3.99 -2.63 -2.39
C LEU A 34 -5.32 -3.11 -2.94
N ILE A 35 -5.37 -4.41 -3.23
CA ILE A 35 -6.49 -5.09 -3.83
C ILE A 35 -6.89 -6.22 -2.88
N ASN A 36 -8.18 -6.29 -2.58
CA ASN A 36 -8.75 -7.36 -1.79
C ASN A 36 -8.60 -8.67 -2.58
N PRO A 37 -7.94 -9.69 -2.01
CA PRO A 37 -7.71 -10.95 -2.71
C PRO A 37 -8.98 -11.79 -2.87
N GLU A 38 -10.02 -11.53 -2.07
CA GLU A 38 -11.29 -12.24 -2.09
C GLU A 38 -12.29 -11.60 -3.05
N SER A 39 -12.46 -10.27 -2.99
CA SER A 39 -13.45 -9.57 -3.84
C SER A 39 -12.86 -9.01 -5.15
N GLY A 40 -11.54 -8.82 -5.22
CA GLY A 40 -10.88 -8.14 -6.33
C GLY A 40 -11.03 -6.61 -6.31
N ASP A 41 -11.69 -6.06 -5.27
CA ASP A 41 -11.89 -4.62 -5.14
C ASP A 41 -10.60 -3.90 -4.71
N ILE A 42 -10.49 -2.65 -5.12
CA ILE A 42 -9.39 -1.79 -4.69
C ILE A 42 -9.70 -1.28 -3.29
N GLU A 43 -9.01 -1.80 -2.27
CA GLU A 43 -9.17 -1.38 -0.87
C GLU A 43 -8.47 -0.05 -0.62
N LEU A 44 -7.34 0.21 -1.29
CA LEU A 44 -6.57 1.43 -1.12
C LEU A 44 -5.75 1.72 -2.37
N TYR A 45 -5.70 2.97 -2.81
CA TYR A 45 -4.82 3.40 -3.88
C TYR A 45 -4.14 4.71 -3.49
N VAL A 46 -2.81 4.67 -3.38
CA VAL A 46 -1.98 5.82 -3.01
C VAL A 46 -1.02 6.09 -4.16
N THR A 47 -0.94 7.34 -4.61
CA THR A 47 -0.08 7.74 -5.73
C THR A 47 0.70 8.99 -5.41
N GLY A 48 1.78 9.23 -6.14
CA GLY A 48 2.54 10.48 -6.06
C GLY A 48 3.45 10.59 -4.83
N MET A 49 3.79 9.47 -4.17
CA MET A 49 4.74 9.51 -3.07
C MET A 49 6.16 9.64 -3.61
N PRO A 50 7.00 10.57 -3.10
CA PRO A 50 8.36 10.67 -3.56
C PRO A 50 9.17 9.45 -3.09
N LEU A 51 9.95 8.83 -3.98
CA LEU A 51 10.85 7.73 -3.60
C LEU A 51 11.86 8.12 -2.51
N SER A 52 12.15 9.42 -2.36
CA SER A 52 12.96 9.98 -1.27
C SER A 52 12.41 9.61 0.11
N ASP A 53 11.09 9.49 0.25
CA ASP A 53 10.44 9.06 1.50
C ASP A 53 10.69 7.57 1.78
N LEU A 54 11.20 6.82 0.81
CA LEU A 54 11.49 5.38 0.89
C LEU A 54 13.00 5.10 0.95
N ALA A 55 13.81 6.12 1.26
CA ALA A 55 15.27 6.02 1.28
C ALA A 55 15.83 5.10 2.38
N THR A 56 15.08 4.82 3.44
CA THR A 56 15.53 3.99 4.57
C THR A 56 14.54 2.88 4.91
N SER A 57 15.04 1.77 5.46
CA SER A 57 14.20 0.66 5.95
C SER A 57 13.16 1.12 6.97
N ARG A 58 13.50 2.09 7.83
CA ARG A 58 12.56 2.69 8.79
C ARG A 58 11.43 3.42 8.09
N SER A 59 11.73 4.19 7.04
CA SER A 59 10.71 4.92 6.30
C SER A 59 9.79 3.98 5.54
N ILE A 60 10.33 2.91 4.95
CA ILE A 60 9.54 1.83 4.32
C ILE A 60 8.61 1.18 5.36
N ALA A 61 9.13 0.80 6.53
CA ALA A 61 8.32 0.20 7.59
C ALA A 61 7.21 1.14 8.09
N ARG A 62 7.50 2.44 8.21
CA ARG A 62 6.49 3.46 8.54
C ARG A 62 5.41 3.56 7.47
N LEU A 63 5.79 3.61 6.19
CA LEU A 63 4.83 3.66 5.10
C LEU A 63 3.93 2.42 5.12
N VAL A 64 4.52 1.22 5.27
CA VAL A 64 3.77 -0.03 5.37
C VAL A 64 2.76 0.03 6.51
N LEU A 65 3.17 0.48 7.70
CA LEU A 65 2.29 0.59 8.86
C LEU A 65 1.12 1.56 8.57
N SER A 66 1.42 2.77 8.08
CA SER A 66 0.39 3.76 7.78
C SER A 66 -0.59 3.27 6.72
N LEU A 67 -0.13 2.59 5.66
CA LEU A 67 -1.00 2.03 4.63
C LEU A 67 -1.89 0.90 5.18
N LYS A 68 -1.36 0.06 6.08
CA LYS A 68 -2.16 -0.98 6.76
C LYS A 68 -3.24 -0.35 7.64
N GLU A 69 -2.88 0.65 8.43
CA GLU A 69 -3.83 1.39 9.27
C GLU A 69 -4.91 2.05 8.43
N GLN A 70 -4.55 2.72 7.34
CA GLN A 70 -5.50 3.35 6.42
C GLN A 70 -6.45 2.33 5.79
N ARG A 71 -5.93 1.21 5.29
CA ARG A 71 -6.74 0.11 4.75
C ARG A 71 -7.71 -0.43 5.80
N ASP A 72 -7.23 -0.69 7.02
CA ASP A 72 -8.04 -1.25 8.09
C ASP A 72 -9.15 -0.27 8.53
N LEU A 73 -8.84 1.02 8.57
CA LEU A 73 -9.83 2.09 8.78
C LEU A 73 -10.88 2.13 7.67
N MET A 74 -10.47 2.10 6.41
CA MET A 74 -11.40 2.08 5.26
C MET A 74 -12.29 0.84 5.29
N ARG A 75 -11.72 -0.33 5.60
CA ARG A 75 -12.47 -1.58 5.74
C ARG A 75 -13.48 -1.52 6.89
N GLN A 76 -13.14 -0.89 8.01
CA GLN A 76 -14.08 -0.67 9.11
C GLN A 76 -15.22 0.27 8.71
N MET A 77 -14.93 1.33 7.95
CA MET A 77 -15.97 2.24 7.46
C MET A 77 -16.95 1.54 6.51
N ASP A 78 -16.44 0.74 5.56
CA ASP A 78 -17.27 -0.06 4.66
C ASP A 78 -18.16 -1.06 5.41
N LEU A 79 -17.61 -1.74 6.41
CA LEU A 79 -18.39 -2.67 7.26
C LEU A 79 -19.44 -1.94 8.10
N SER A 80 -19.13 -0.74 8.60
CA SER A 80 -20.08 0.07 9.38
C SER A 80 -21.25 0.57 8.52
N MET A 81 -20.99 1.01 7.29
CA MET A 81 -22.05 1.41 6.35
C MET A 81 -22.94 0.22 5.97
N LYS A 82 -22.35 -0.96 5.72
CA LYS A 82 -23.12 -2.18 5.41
C LYS A 82 -24.02 -2.66 6.55
N ARG A 83 -23.69 -2.36 7.81
CA ARG A 83 -24.54 -2.70 8.97
C ARG A 83 -25.71 -1.74 9.17
N LEU A 84 -25.69 -0.57 8.53
CA LEU A 84 -26.73 0.44 8.61
C LEU A 84 -27.74 0.36 7.46
N ALA A 85 -27.49 -0.50 6.47
CA ALA A 85 -28.36 -0.78 5.33
C ALA A 85 -29.11 -2.11 5.54
#